data_AF-A0A840W7S1-F1
#
_entry.id   AF-A0A840W7S1-F1
#
_cell.length_a   1.000
_cell.length_b   1.000
_cell.length_c   1.000
_cell.angle_alpha   90.00
_cell.angle_beta   90.00
_cell.angle_gamma   90.00
#
_symmetry.space_group_name_H-M   'P 1'
#
loop_
_entity.id
_entity.type
_entity.pdbx_description
1 polymer ?
#
loop_
_entity_poly.entity_id
_entity_poly.type
_entity_poly.pdbx_seq_one_letter_code
_entity_poly.pdbx_strand_id
1 'polypeptide(L)'
;MAKRRASFGQLTRRDLQGFDQRAARLVLEAIDAGCTGRVSSKGHAILRNSAGQTASVPPTSISLNRSAPNTAADIKRLLEGHAARSEVSSPPATFASPITVVEALATHGMTFSNWMGAQDGLCPDDEIEVAPGPDGSPCFARLSTSDQRPVEAPAADLDESESEGLSVLGAQTEVDAPTPGETSGTEEEVYSVAEVAEINSVTGKTVRNRLRAIGGRDDDGRYRATPSRLRRAGLKVPCDQSALPADAAEILGRIRSLLGEDPRVQILETEKKALSDEVVEQERRAVAAEERCAELEKELREIRARQALVKEDCEA
;
A
#
# COMPACT_ATOMS: atom_id res chain seq x y z
N MET A 1 -2.67 -27.91 -28.49
CA MET A 1 -2.14 -26.62 -28.00
C MET A 1 -2.57 -26.44 -26.54
N ALA A 2 -1.63 -26.22 -25.62
CA ALA A 2 -1.96 -26.06 -24.19
C ALA A 2 -2.74 -24.76 -23.95
N LYS A 3 -3.85 -24.86 -23.21
CA LYS A 3 -4.74 -23.73 -22.88
C LYS A 3 -4.01 -22.79 -21.90
N ARG A 4 -3.61 -21.61 -22.38
CA ARG A 4 -2.85 -20.64 -21.55
C ARG A 4 -3.74 -20.09 -20.45
N ARG A 5 -3.32 -20.23 -19.19
CA ARG A 5 -4.01 -19.66 -18.03
C ARG A 5 -3.61 -18.19 -17.87
N ALA A 6 -4.60 -17.31 -17.73
CA ALA A 6 -4.36 -15.88 -17.52
C ALA A 6 -4.01 -15.55 -16.06
N SER A 7 -4.53 -16.34 -15.11
CA SER A 7 -4.32 -16.20 -13.67
C SER A 7 -3.04 -16.91 -13.21
N PHE A 8 -2.45 -16.39 -12.12
CA PHE A 8 -1.41 -17.09 -11.37
C PHE A 8 -2.01 -18.31 -10.67
N GLY A 9 -1.33 -19.45 -10.74
CA GLY A 9 -1.74 -20.67 -10.07
C GLY A 9 -0.58 -21.65 -9.95
N GLN A 10 -0.87 -22.87 -9.50
CA GLN A 10 0.14 -23.94 -9.51
C GLN A 10 0.39 -24.38 -10.95
N LEU A 11 1.64 -24.21 -11.41
CA LEU A 11 2.10 -24.73 -12.69
C LEU A 11 2.49 -26.20 -12.50
N THR A 12 2.06 -27.03 -13.44
CA THR A 12 2.40 -28.46 -13.46
C THR A 12 3.42 -28.76 -14.56
N ARG A 13 4.01 -29.96 -14.53
CA ARG A 13 4.91 -30.42 -15.59
C ARG A 13 4.26 -30.41 -16.99
N ARG A 14 2.92 -30.50 -17.07
CA ARG A 14 2.18 -30.40 -18.35
C ARG A 14 2.20 -28.99 -18.93
N ASP A 15 2.24 -27.97 -18.08
CA ASP A 15 2.29 -26.56 -18.50
C ASP A 15 3.69 -26.16 -18.99
N LEU A 16 4.71 -26.93 -18.61
CA LEU A 16 6.13 -26.67 -18.89
C LEU A 16 6.68 -27.51 -20.05
N GLN A 17 5.84 -28.08 -20.91
CA GLN A 17 6.29 -28.93 -22.03
C GLN A 17 7.20 -28.21 -23.04
N GLY A 18 7.11 -26.87 -23.13
CA GLY A 18 7.97 -26.06 -23.99
C GLY A 18 9.27 -25.58 -23.34
N PHE A 19 9.54 -25.98 -22.11
CA PHE A 19 10.74 -25.59 -21.36
C PHE A 19 11.79 -26.69 -21.46
N ASP A 20 13.07 -26.29 -21.46
CA ASP A 20 14.16 -27.23 -21.29
C ASP A 20 14.14 -27.85 -19.88
N GLN A 21 14.88 -28.95 -19.73
CA GLN A 21 14.85 -29.73 -18.49
C GLN A 21 15.29 -28.92 -17.26
N ARG A 22 16.23 -27.97 -17.44
CA ARG A 22 16.77 -27.17 -16.34
C ARG A 22 15.81 -26.05 -15.93
N ALA A 23 15.25 -25.32 -16.88
CA ALA A 23 14.26 -24.28 -16.63
C ALA A 23 12.98 -24.88 -16.02
N ALA A 24 12.53 -26.03 -16.52
CA ALA A 24 11.39 -26.74 -15.95
C ALA A 24 11.65 -27.14 -14.49
N ARG A 25 12.86 -27.63 -14.17
CA ARG A 25 13.25 -27.99 -12.80
C ARG A 25 13.23 -26.77 -11.86
N LEU A 26 13.79 -25.64 -12.28
CA LEU A 26 13.79 -24.40 -11.48
C LEU A 26 12.39 -23.88 -11.21
N VAL A 27 11.49 -23.95 -12.19
CA VAL A 27 10.08 -23.55 -11.99
C VAL A 27 9.40 -24.48 -10.99
N LEU A 28 9.55 -25.79 -11.14
CA LEU A 28 8.93 -26.76 -10.24
C LEU A 28 9.44 -26.60 -8.81
N GLU A 29 10.75 -26.43 -8.62
CA GLU A 29 11.36 -26.17 -7.30
C GLU A 29 10.77 -24.92 -6.64
N ALA A 30 10.56 -23.85 -7.40
CA ALA A 30 9.91 -22.65 -6.88
C ALA A 30 8.43 -22.85 -6.54
N ILE A 31 7.68 -23.63 -7.34
CA ILE A 31 6.29 -23.98 -7.04
C ILE A 31 6.20 -24.87 -5.80
N ASP A 32 7.10 -25.85 -5.65
CA ASP A 32 7.18 -26.74 -4.49
C ASP A 32 7.51 -25.97 -3.20
N ALA A 33 8.27 -24.88 -3.33
CA ALA A 33 8.53 -23.93 -2.24
C ALA A 33 7.35 -22.99 -1.92
N GLY A 34 6.20 -23.13 -2.59
CA GLY A 34 4.99 -22.35 -2.34
C GLY A 34 4.79 -21.13 -3.23
N CYS A 35 5.63 -20.92 -4.26
CA CYS A 35 5.39 -19.86 -5.22
C CYS A 35 4.19 -20.19 -6.14
N THR A 36 3.57 -19.15 -6.70
CA THR A 36 2.56 -19.29 -7.75
C THR A 36 3.10 -18.79 -9.07
N GLY A 37 2.63 -19.35 -10.19
CA GLY A 37 3.18 -19.04 -11.50
C GLY A 37 2.14 -18.97 -12.62
N ARG A 38 2.52 -18.33 -13.73
CA ARG A 38 1.79 -18.38 -14.99
C ARG A 38 2.75 -18.38 -16.18
N VAL A 39 2.34 -19.00 -17.29
CA VAL A 39 3.11 -18.95 -18.54
C VAL A 39 2.61 -17.81 -19.42
N SER A 40 3.49 -16.86 -19.72
CA SER A 40 3.21 -15.68 -20.53
C SER A 40 2.88 -16.00 -22.00
N SER A 41 2.29 -15.05 -22.72
CA SER A 41 2.10 -15.12 -24.18
C SER A 41 3.42 -15.31 -24.93
N LYS A 42 4.53 -14.80 -24.38
CA LYS A 42 5.88 -14.97 -24.91
C LYS A 42 6.54 -16.32 -24.57
N GLY A 43 5.87 -17.18 -23.80
CA GLY A 43 6.39 -18.50 -23.42
C GLY A 43 7.31 -18.51 -22.19
N HIS A 44 7.42 -17.39 -21.47
CA HIS A 44 8.17 -17.29 -20.21
C HIS A 44 7.28 -17.70 -19.03
N ALA A 45 7.83 -18.41 -18.05
CA ALA A 45 7.15 -18.65 -16.78
C ALA A 45 7.42 -17.46 -15.84
N ILE A 46 6.35 -16.77 -15.44
CA ILE A 46 6.41 -15.68 -14.47
C ILE A 46 5.98 -16.26 -13.13
N LEU A 47 6.89 -16.24 -12.16
CA LEU A 47 6.67 -16.74 -10.81
C LEU A 47 6.50 -15.57 -9.84
N ARG A 48 5.71 -15.78 -8.80
CA ARG A 48 5.44 -14.82 -7.74
C ARG A 48 5.50 -15.53 -6.38
N ASN A 49 6.26 -14.96 -5.45
CA ASN A 49 6.31 -15.45 -4.07
C ASN A 49 5.25 -14.74 -3.19
N SER A 50 5.10 -15.21 -1.96
CA SER A 50 4.21 -14.63 -0.94
C SER A 50 4.57 -13.19 -0.55
N ALA A 51 5.84 -12.80 -0.72
CA ALA A 51 6.31 -11.43 -0.54
C ALA A 51 5.97 -10.49 -1.72
N GLY A 52 5.34 -11.00 -2.78
CA GLY A 52 4.95 -10.22 -3.95
C GLY A 52 6.09 -9.94 -4.94
N GLN A 53 7.29 -10.47 -4.71
CA GLN A 53 8.39 -10.42 -5.67
C GLN A 53 8.08 -11.33 -6.85
N THR A 54 8.65 -11.01 -8.02
CA THR A 54 8.43 -11.78 -9.25
C THR A 54 9.74 -12.14 -9.92
N ALA A 55 9.78 -13.33 -10.52
CA ALA A 55 10.90 -13.81 -11.34
C ALA A 55 10.38 -14.31 -12.69
N SER A 56 11.19 -14.12 -13.74
CA SER A 56 10.86 -14.55 -15.10
C SER A 56 11.84 -15.64 -15.54
N VAL A 57 11.32 -16.81 -15.85
CA VAL A 57 12.08 -17.96 -16.33
C VAL A 57 11.81 -18.13 -17.82
N PRO A 58 12.81 -17.94 -18.69
CA PRO A 58 12.67 -18.24 -20.12
C PRO A 58 12.54 -19.76 -20.34
N PRO A 59 11.98 -20.19 -21.50
CA PRO A 59 11.86 -21.61 -21.83
C PRO A 59 13.22 -22.31 -22.00
N THR A 60 14.26 -21.56 -22.38
CA THR A 60 15.62 -22.07 -22.55
C THR A 60 16.56 -21.46 -21.52
N SER A 61 17.21 -22.29 -20.73
CA SER A 61 18.15 -21.92 -19.66
C SER A 61 19.55 -21.57 -20.15
N ILE A 62 19.89 -21.95 -21.39
CA ILE A 62 21.19 -21.67 -22.00
C ILE A 62 21.12 -20.32 -22.71
N SER A 63 21.53 -19.28 -22.01
CA SER A 63 21.83 -18.00 -22.65
C SER A 63 23.34 -17.91 -22.89
N LEU A 64 23.75 -17.92 -24.16
CA LEU A 64 25.16 -17.83 -24.57
C LEU A 64 25.78 -16.43 -24.37
N ASN A 65 25.02 -15.46 -23.86
CA ASN A 65 25.45 -14.07 -23.72
C ASN A 65 25.80 -13.75 -22.26
N ARG A 66 26.96 -13.12 -22.03
CA ARG A 66 27.41 -12.65 -20.69
C ARG A 66 26.45 -11.66 -20.03
N SER A 67 25.56 -11.03 -20.79
CA SER A 67 24.55 -10.06 -20.33
C SER A 67 23.16 -10.67 -20.09
N ALA A 68 23.00 -11.99 -20.25
CA ALA A 68 21.71 -12.62 -20.06
C ALA A 68 21.39 -12.84 -18.57
N PRO A 69 20.10 -12.72 -18.18
CA PRO A 69 19.70 -12.89 -16.79
C PRO A 69 20.06 -14.30 -16.30
N ASN A 70 20.79 -14.36 -15.18
CA ASN A 70 21.10 -15.63 -14.53
C ASN A 70 19.84 -16.13 -13.81
N THR A 71 18.99 -16.81 -14.57
CA THR A 71 17.69 -17.30 -14.11
C THR A 71 17.79 -18.12 -12.81
N ALA A 72 18.87 -18.87 -12.61
CA ALA A 72 19.08 -19.63 -11.39
C ALA A 72 19.30 -18.71 -10.18
N ALA A 73 20.06 -17.62 -10.35
CA ALA A 73 20.25 -16.62 -9.29
C ALA A 73 18.95 -15.84 -9.00
N ASP A 74 18.18 -15.50 -10.04
CA ASP A 74 16.89 -14.81 -9.87
C ASP A 74 15.89 -15.67 -9.09
N ILE A 75 15.83 -16.98 -9.39
CA ILE A 75 15.01 -17.94 -8.64
C ILE A 75 15.51 -18.11 -7.21
N LYS A 76 16.83 -18.21 -7.01
CA LYS A 76 17.40 -18.30 -5.67
C LYS A 76 17.02 -17.07 -4.82
N ARG A 77 17.13 -15.86 -5.38
CA ARG A 77 16.73 -14.62 -4.70
C ARG A 77 15.22 -14.57 -4.42
N LEU A 78 14.40 -15.07 -5.34
CA LEU A 78 12.94 -15.19 -5.13
C LEU A 78 12.62 -16.11 -3.95
N LEU A 79 13.35 -17.22 -3.83
CA LEU A 79 13.18 -18.19 -2.75
C LEU A 79 13.71 -17.66 -1.41
N GLU A 80 14.85 -16.98 -1.39
CA GLU A 80 15.38 -16.33 -0.19
C GLU A 80 14.37 -15.30 0.37
N GLY A 81 13.74 -14.51 -0.50
CA GLY A 81 12.68 -13.59 -0.11
C GLY A 81 11.39 -14.28 0.38
N HIS A 82 11.13 -15.53 -0.05
CA HIS A 82 10.03 -16.33 0.47
C HIS A 82 10.36 -16.88 1.88
N ALA A 83 11.56 -17.41 2.08
CA ALA A 83 11.99 -18.02 3.34
C ALA A 83 12.08 -16.99 4.48
N ALA A 84 12.65 -15.81 4.20
CA ALA A 84 12.83 -14.74 5.18
C ALA A 84 11.52 -14.22 5.79
N ARG A 85 10.37 -14.50 5.16
CA ARG A 85 9.04 -14.14 5.69
C ARG A 85 8.28 -15.33 6.27
N SER A 86 8.58 -16.55 5.83
CA SER A 86 8.02 -17.79 6.41
C SER A 86 8.62 -18.14 7.77
N GLU A 87 9.84 -17.67 8.09
CA GLU A 87 10.44 -17.86 9.43
C GLU A 87 9.85 -16.97 10.52
N VAL A 88 8.93 -16.05 10.19
CA VAL A 88 7.99 -15.51 11.17
C VAL A 88 6.81 -16.49 11.29
N SER A 89 7.14 -17.75 11.59
CA SER A 89 6.18 -18.68 12.17
C SER A 89 5.96 -18.17 13.59
N SER A 90 5.01 -17.24 13.71
CA SER A 90 4.52 -16.73 14.98
C SER A 90 4.31 -17.90 15.94
N PRO A 91 4.71 -17.77 17.22
CA PRO A 91 4.25 -18.70 18.24
C PRO A 91 2.72 -18.81 18.16
N PRO A 92 2.10 -19.92 18.62
CA PRO A 92 0.65 -20.04 18.63
C PRO A 92 0.10 -18.76 19.21
N ALA A 93 -0.62 -17.99 18.38
CA ALA A 93 -1.14 -16.70 18.79
C ALA A 93 -1.96 -16.98 20.05
N THR A 94 -1.46 -16.50 21.19
CA THR A 94 -2.22 -16.54 22.43
C THR A 94 -3.45 -15.73 22.12
N PHE A 95 -4.56 -16.41 21.83
CA PHE A 95 -5.81 -15.77 21.49
C PHE A 95 -6.12 -14.80 22.61
N ALA A 96 -6.29 -13.53 22.24
CA ALA A 96 -6.69 -12.53 23.21
C ALA A 96 -8.06 -12.93 23.76
N SER A 97 -8.32 -12.59 25.02
CA SER A 97 -9.61 -12.83 25.65
C SER A 97 -10.76 -12.37 24.74
N PRO A 98 -11.88 -13.11 24.68
CA PRO A 98 -13.05 -12.68 23.92
C PRO A 98 -13.44 -11.27 24.33
N ILE A 99 -13.72 -10.43 23.33
CA ILE A 99 -14.23 -9.07 23.51
C ILE A 99 -15.62 -8.97 22.90
N THR A 100 -16.44 -8.04 23.40
CA THR A 100 -17.76 -7.80 22.84
C THR A 100 -17.69 -7.03 21.52
N VAL A 101 -18.74 -7.13 20.69
CA VAL A 101 -18.86 -6.33 19.45
C VAL A 101 -18.72 -4.82 19.72
N VAL A 102 -19.26 -4.32 20.84
CA VAL A 102 -19.12 -2.89 21.23
C VAL A 102 -17.66 -2.53 21.50
N GLU A 103 -16.95 -3.36 22.26
CA GLU A 103 -15.54 -3.12 22.60
C GLU A 103 -14.64 -3.23 21.37
N ALA A 104 -14.91 -4.17 20.48
CA ALA A 104 -14.21 -4.30 19.21
C ALA A 104 -14.39 -3.07 18.31
N LEU A 105 -15.60 -2.51 18.26
CA LEU A 105 -15.88 -1.29 17.51
C LEU A 105 -15.15 -0.07 18.11
N ALA A 106 -15.15 0.06 19.43
CA ALA A 106 -14.44 1.14 20.12
C ALA A 106 -12.92 1.06 19.91
N THR A 107 -12.36 -0.15 19.90
CA THR A 107 -10.90 -0.38 19.87
C THR A 107 -10.34 -0.39 18.46
N HIS A 108 -11.02 -1.01 17.49
CA HIS A 108 -10.49 -1.26 16.15
C HIS A 108 -11.17 -0.42 15.05
N GLY A 109 -12.24 0.32 15.38
CA GLY A 109 -12.88 1.31 14.52
C GLY A 109 -13.24 0.77 13.13
N MET A 110 -12.72 1.43 12.08
CA MET A 110 -13.06 1.12 10.69
C MET A 110 -12.71 -0.32 10.27
N THR A 111 -11.63 -0.90 10.81
CA THR A 111 -11.23 -2.27 10.42
C THR A 111 -12.28 -3.29 10.85
N PHE A 112 -12.84 -3.11 12.04
CA PHE A 112 -13.94 -3.91 12.54
C PHE A 112 -15.24 -3.64 11.79
N SER A 113 -15.56 -2.37 11.48
CA SER A 113 -16.76 -2.02 10.71
C SER A 113 -16.81 -2.70 9.34
N ASN A 114 -15.66 -2.81 8.66
CA ASN A 114 -15.57 -3.50 7.37
C ASN A 114 -15.82 -5.01 7.49
N TRP A 115 -15.30 -5.65 8.55
CA TRP A 115 -15.57 -7.06 8.83
C TRP A 115 -17.03 -7.29 9.22
N MET A 116 -17.57 -6.44 10.10
CA MET A 116 -18.97 -6.49 10.56
C MET A 116 -19.95 -6.36 9.38
N GLY A 117 -19.66 -5.49 8.40
CA GLY A 117 -20.51 -5.33 7.22
C GLY A 117 -20.62 -6.57 6.33
N ALA A 118 -19.76 -7.58 6.53
CA ALA A 118 -19.82 -8.88 5.86
C ALA A 118 -20.49 -9.97 6.71
N GLN A 119 -20.87 -9.68 7.95
CA GLN A 119 -21.51 -10.62 8.87
C GLN A 119 -22.99 -10.25 9.06
N ASP A 120 -23.87 -11.24 8.94
CA ASP A 120 -25.30 -11.04 9.22
C ASP A 120 -25.63 -11.39 10.69
N GLY A 121 -26.46 -10.56 11.33
CA GLY A 121 -27.07 -10.86 12.62
C GLY A 121 -26.10 -10.93 13.82
N LEU A 122 -25.16 -9.98 13.91
CA LEU A 122 -24.35 -9.78 15.11
C LEU A 122 -25.10 -8.87 16.10
N CYS A 123 -25.23 -9.33 17.35
CA CYS A 123 -25.73 -8.51 18.45
C CYS A 123 -24.58 -7.68 19.06
N PRO A 124 -24.82 -6.47 19.61
CA PRO A 124 -23.79 -5.70 20.31
C PRO A 124 -23.10 -6.46 21.47
N ASP A 125 -23.81 -7.41 22.07
CA ASP A 125 -23.32 -8.24 23.18
C ASP A 125 -22.69 -9.56 22.72
N ASP A 126 -22.63 -9.84 21.41
CA ASP A 126 -21.97 -11.04 20.91
C ASP A 126 -20.46 -10.97 21.22
N GLU A 127 -19.91 -12.07 21.72
CA GLU A 127 -18.48 -12.21 21.92
C GLU A 127 -17.79 -12.59 20.60
N ILE A 128 -16.70 -11.90 20.30
CA ILE A 128 -15.86 -12.17 19.15
C ILE A 128 -14.41 -12.35 19.59
N GLU A 129 -13.70 -13.15 18.81
CA GLU A 129 -12.28 -13.37 18.99
C GLU A 129 -11.49 -12.42 18.09
N VAL A 130 -10.49 -11.75 18.67
CA VAL A 130 -9.57 -10.88 17.93
C VAL A 130 -8.18 -11.48 17.96
N ALA A 131 -7.65 -11.76 16.77
CA ALA A 131 -6.30 -12.26 16.60
C ALA A 131 -5.48 -11.33 15.69
N PRO A 132 -4.17 -11.14 15.95
CA PRO A 132 -3.32 -10.40 15.03
C PRO A 132 -3.14 -11.20 13.73
N GLY A 133 -3.42 -10.54 12.61
CA GLY A 133 -3.22 -11.06 11.26
C GLY A 133 -1.74 -11.14 10.87
N PRO A 134 -1.41 -11.75 9.72
CA PRO A 134 -0.03 -11.93 9.25
C PRO A 134 0.68 -10.61 8.93
N ASP A 135 -0.08 -9.52 8.76
CA ASP A 135 0.39 -8.16 8.56
C ASP A 135 0.35 -7.31 9.84
N GLY A 136 -0.07 -7.90 10.97
CA GLY A 136 -0.30 -7.22 12.24
C GLY A 136 -1.69 -6.57 12.37
N SER A 137 -2.52 -6.60 11.33
CA SER A 137 -3.89 -6.05 11.37
C SER A 137 -4.81 -6.97 12.19
N PRO A 138 -5.78 -6.44 12.95
CA PRO A 138 -6.71 -7.29 13.71
C PRO A 138 -7.58 -8.12 12.76
N CYS A 139 -7.65 -9.42 13.00
CA CYS A 139 -8.55 -10.37 12.36
C CYS A 139 -9.63 -10.76 13.36
N PHE A 140 -10.88 -10.81 12.90
CA PHE A 140 -12.04 -11.07 13.76
C PHE A 140 -12.69 -12.41 13.39
N ALA A 141 -13.04 -13.20 14.39
CA ALA A 141 -13.80 -14.43 14.24
C ALA A 141 -14.98 -14.45 15.20
N ARG A 142 -16.15 -14.89 14.72
CA ARG A 142 -17.32 -15.09 15.58
C ARG A 142 -17.10 -16.34 16.41
N LEU A 143 -17.17 -16.21 17.74
CA LEU A 143 -17.22 -17.38 18.59
C LEU A 143 -18.60 -18.01 18.38
N SER A 144 -18.61 -19.23 17.87
CA SER A 144 -19.87 -19.97 17.72
C SER A 144 -20.40 -20.22 19.12
N THR A 145 -21.48 -19.55 19.48
CA THR A 145 -22.30 -19.83 20.68
C THR A 145 -23.00 -21.18 20.53
N SER A 146 -22.22 -22.24 20.35
CA SER A 146 -22.69 -23.60 20.60
C SER A 146 -22.88 -23.73 22.10
N ASP A 147 -24.10 -24.07 22.52
CA ASP A 147 -24.54 -24.47 23.87
C ASP A 147 -25.21 -23.43 24.78
N GLN A 148 -25.75 -22.32 24.27
CA GLN A 148 -26.88 -21.70 24.98
C GLN A 148 -28.14 -22.56 24.79
N ARG A 149 -28.27 -23.57 25.67
CA ARG A 149 -29.48 -24.35 25.88
C ARG A 149 -30.64 -23.36 26.12
N PRO A 150 -31.76 -23.45 25.38
CA PRO A 150 -32.89 -22.55 25.61
C PRO A 150 -33.37 -22.74 27.05
N VAL A 151 -33.24 -21.69 27.87
CA VAL A 151 -33.93 -21.64 29.16
C VAL A 151 -35.40 -21.41 28.81
N GLU A 152 -36.18 -22.48 28.94
CA GLU A 152 -37.63 -22.50 28.79
C GLU A 152 -38.24 -21.46 29.74
N ALA A 153 -38.62 -20.31 29.20
CA ALA A 153 -39.30 -19.27 29.95
C ALA A 153 -40.75 -19.71 30.21
N PRO A 154 -41.28 -19.54 31.45
CA PRO A 154 -42.64 -19.91 31.78
C PRO A 154 -43.63 -19.04 31.04
N ALA A 155 -44.58 -19.69 30.36
CA ALA A 155 -45.73 -19.07 29.73
C ALA A 155 -46.51 -18.22 30.76
N ALA A 156 -46.67 -16.93 30.47
CA ALA A 156 -47.64 -16.07 31.12
C ALA A 156 -48.43 -15.35 30.04
N ASP A 157 -49.74 -15.45 30.20
CA ASP A 157 -50.80 -15.15 29.26
C ASP A 157 -50.85 -13.69 28.78
N LEU A 158 -51.22 -13.58 27.50
CA LEU A 158 -52.12 -12.61 26.85
C LEU A 158 -52.50 -11.34 27.64
N ASP A 159 -52.22 -10.19 27.05
CA ASP A 159 -53.23 -9.13 26.97
C ASP A 159 -53.12 -8.38 25.64
N GLU A 160 -54.23 -8.39 24.90
CA GLU A 160 -54.40 -7.66 23.66
C GLU A 160 -54.70 -6.20 24.00
N SER A 161 -53.95 -5.26 23.42
CA SER A 161 -54.33 -3.86 23.42
C SER A 161 -54.07 -3.27 22.04
N GLU A 162 -55.18 -3.21 21.31
CA GLU A 162 -55.39 -2.36 20.15
C GLU A 162 -54.86 -0.94 20.45
N SER A 163 -53.99 -0.42 19.59
CA SER A 163 -53.84 1.04 19.48
C SER A 163 -53.83 1.46 18.03
N GLU A 164 -54.78 2.33 17.76
CA GLU A 164 -55.27 2.79 16.48
C GLU A 164 -54.25 3.70 15.77
N GLY A 165 -54.33 3.62 14.44
CA GLY A 165 -54.06 4.66 13.45
C GLY A 165 -53.36 5.95 13.86
N LEU A 166 -52.20 6.19 13.25
CA LEU A 166 -51.81 7.54 12.85
C LEU A 166 -51.29 7.52 11.41
N SER A 167 -52.23 7.72 10.47
CA SER A 167 -51.91 8.17 9.11
C SER A 167 -51.58 9.65 9.17
N VAL A 168 -50.29 10.01 9.02
CA VAL A 168 -49.88 11.40 8.80
C VAL A 168 -49.57 11.58 7.32
N LEU A 169 -50.53 12.20 6.66
CA LEU A 169 -50.41 12.86 5.37
C LEU A 169 -49.55 14.13 5.47
N GLY A 170 -48.81 14.42 4.40
CA GLY A 170 -48.24 15.75 4.10
C GLY A 170 -46.72 15.75 4.11
N ALA A 171 -46.00 16.30 3.13
CA ALA A 171 -46.38 17.02 1.93
C ALA A 171 -45.23 16.86 0.92
N GLN A 172 -45.57 16.61 -0.34
CA GLN A 172 -44.63 16.78 -1.45
C GLN A 172 -44.52 18.29 -1.70
N THR A 173 -43.47 18.90 -1.18
CA THR A 173 -43.09 20.27 -1.55
C THR A 173 -42.41 20.18 -2.92
N GLU A 174 -43.19 20.45 -3.96
CA GLU A 174 -42.71 20.75 -5.30
C GLU A 174 -41.95 22.08 -5.21
N VAL A 175 -40.63 22.00 -5.03
CA VAL A 175 -39.75 23.16 -5.05
C VAL A 175 -39.42 23.46 -6.50
N ASP A 176 -40.08 24.50 -7.02
CA ASP A 176 -39.75 25.14 -8.28
C ASP A 176 -38.24 25.33 -8.41
N ALA A 177 -37.64 24.66 -9.39
CA ALA A 177 -36.24 24.83 -9.72
C ALA A 177 -36.03 26.27 -10.24
N PRO A 178 -35.19 27.09 -9.58
CA PRO A 178 -34.88 28.40 -10.10
C PRO A 178 -34.16 28.26 -11.44
N THR A 179 -34.76 28.86 -12.46
CA THR A 179 -34.15 29.10 -13.77
C THR A 179 -32.72 29.62 -13.55
N PRO A 180 -31.67 29.01 -14.15
CA PRO A 180 -30.30 29.45 -13.98
C PRO A 180 -30.16 30.82 -14.62
N GLY A 181 -30.32 31.86 -13.79
CA GLY A 181 -30.00 33.23 -14.15
C GLY A 181 -28.53 33.31 -14.51
N GLU A 182 -28.25 33.94 -15.64
CA GLU A 182 -26.91 34.28 -16.13
C GLU A 182 -26.11 34.94 -15.00
N THR A 183 -25.27 34.17 -14.32
CA THR A 183 -24.28 34.70 -13.39
C THR A 183 -23.28 35.49 -14.22
N SER A 184 -23.34 36.81 -14.08
CA SER A 184 -22.35 37.75 -14.58
C SER A 184 -20.95 37.20 -14.31
N GLY A 185 -20.19 37.00 -15.39
CA GLY A 185 -18.92 36.29 -15.40
C GLY A 185 -17.95 36.85 -14.36
N THR A 186 -17.79 36.11 -13.26
CA THR A 186 -16.62 36.25 -12.39
C THR A 186 -15.43 35.86 -13.26
N GLU A 187 -14.55 36.82 -13.54
CA GLU A 187 -13.33 36.56 -14.28
C GLU A 187 -12.54 35.48 -13.52
N GLU A 188 -12.59 34.23 -13.99
CA GLU A 188 -11.83 33.14 -13.38
C GLU A 188 -10.35 33.49 -13.44
N GLU A 189 -9.71 33.54 -12.28
CA GLU A 189 -8.27 33.75 -12.16
C GLU A 189 -7.50 32.71 -12.99
N VAL A 190 -6.59 33.19 -13.84
CA VAL A 190 -5.80 32.36 -14.74
C VAL A 190 -4.36 32.35 -14.27
N TYR A 191 -3.87 31.18 -13.84
CA TYR A 191 -2.47 31.01 -13.48
C TYR A 191 -1.59 30.76 -14.70
N SER A 192 -0.32 31.17 -14.60
CA SER A 192 0.66 30.83 -15.63
C SER A 192 1.04 29.35 -15.55
N VAL A 193 1.35 28.74 -16.69
CA VAL A 193 1.84 27.34 -16.74
C VAL A 193 3.15 27.17 -15.95
N ALA A 194 3.96 28.24 -15.85
CA ALA A 194 5.21 28.23 -15.12
C ALA A 194 5.00 28.14 -13.60
N GLU A 195 4.10 28.95 -13.03
CA GLU A 195 3.75 28.88 -11.60
C GLU A 195 3.18 27.52 -11.23
N VAL A 196 2.25 27.01 -12.04
CA VAL A 196 1.65 25.69 -11.81
C VAL A 196 2.72 24.58 -11.87
N ALA A 197 3.70 24.71 -12.77
CA ALA A 197 4.80 23.76 -12.90
C ALA A 197 5.69 23.75 -11.65
N GLU A 198 6.02 24.94 -11.12
CA GLU A 198 6.82 25.11 -9.91
C GLU A 198 6.12 24.48 -8.68
N ILE A 199 4.85 24.85 -8.44
CA ILE A 199 4.07 24.38 -7.28
C ILE A 199 3.86 22.86 -7.27
N ASN A 200 3.78 22.26 -8.46
CA ASN A 200 3.60 20.82 -8.59
C ASN A 200 4.91 20.06 -8.76
N SER A 201 6.07 20.75 -8.77
CA SER A 201 7.38 20.18 -9.02
C SER A 201 7.42 19.32 -10.29
N VAL A 202 6.77 19.79 -11.36
CA VAL A 202 6.70 19.12 -12.66
C VAL A 202 7.13 20.06 -13.77
N THR A 203 7.54 19.52 -14.92
CA THR A 203 7.88 20.37 -16.06
C THR A 203 6.63 21.04 -16.64
N GLY A 204 6.78 22.25 -17.23
CA GLY A 204 5.69 22.92 -17.94
C GLY A 204 5.14 22.13 -19.14
N LYS A 205 5.89 21.15 -19.67
CA LYS A 205 5.38 20.19 -20.68
C LYS A 205 4.38 19.22 -20.06
N THR A 206 4.67 18.71 -18.86
CA THR A 206 3.76 17.83 -18.10
C THR A 206 2.44 18.55 -17.79
N VAL A 207 2.50 19.80 -17.34
CA VAL A 207 1.31 20.62 -17.08
C VAL A 207 0.46 20.77 -18.34
N ARG A 208 1.05 21.17 -19.47
CA ARG A 208 0.34 21.30 -20.75
C ARG A 208 -0.28 19.99 -21.24
N ASN A 209 0.42 18.86 -21.08
CA ASN A 209 -0.11 17.55 -21.47
C ASN A 209 -1.33 17.16 -20.63
N ARG A 210 -1.31 17.44 -19.32
CA ARG A 210 -2.46 17.18 -18.43
C ARG A 210 -3.64 18.11 -18.74
N LEU A 211 -3.39 19.40 -18.97
CA LEU A 211 -4.43 20.35 -19.40
C LEU A 211 -5.02 19.99 -20.78
N ARG A 212 -4.19 19.45 -21.69
CA ARG A 212 -4.65 18.93 -22.99
C ARG A 212 -5.57 17.73 -22.83
N ALA A 213 -5.27 16.80 -21.91
CA ALA A 213 -6.05 15.59 -21.69
C ALA A 213 -7.49 15.90 -21.23
N ILE A 214 -7.71 17.03 -20.56
CA ILE A 214 -9.04 17.47 -20.10
C ILE A 214 -9.76 18.42 -21.07
N GLY A 215 -9.20 18.65 -22.27
CA GLY A 215 -9.79 19.55 -23.27
C GLY A 215 -9.71 21.04 -22.93
N GLY A 216 -8.74 21.46 -22.11
CA GLY A 216 -8.62 22.84 -21.61
C GLY A 216 -8.04 23.86 -22.60
N ARG A 217 -8.37 23.77 -23.89
CA ARG A 217 -7.95 24.75 -24.89
C ARG A 217 -9.05 25.78 -25.08
N ASP A 218 -8.68 27.05 -25.03
CA ASP A 218 -9.63 28.15 -25.25
C ASP A 218 -9.73 28.49 -26.74
N ASP A 219 -10.64 29.39 -27.10
CA ASP A 219 -10.85 29.82 -28.49
C ASP A 219 -9.58 30.42 -29.12
N ASP A 220 -8.71 31.04 -28.29
CA ASP A 220 -7.40 31.57 -28.70
C ASP A 220 -6.34 30.48 -28.93
N GLY A 221 -6.70 29.20 -28.74
CA GLY A 221 -5.78 28.09 -28.88
C GLY A 221 -4.72 27.97 -27.76
N ARG A 222 -4.83 28.80 -26.70
CA ARG A 222 -3.97 28.76 -25.50
C ARG A 222 -4.56 27.83 -24.43
N TYR A 223 -3.73 27.41 -23.49
CA TYR A 223 -4.16 26.61 -22.33
C TYR A 223 -4.31 27.53 -21.12
N ARG A 224 -5.55 27.79 -20.69
CA ARG A 224 -5.83 28.46 -19.41
C ARG A 224 -5.81 27.47 -18.25
N ALA A 225 -4.95 27.74 -17.28
CA ALA A 225 -4.86 26.99 -16.04
C ALA A 225 -5.77 27.61 -14.98
N THR A 226 -7.08 27.48 -15.14
CA THR A 226 -8.04 27.93 -14.11
C THR A 226 -8.09 26.92 -12.95
N PRO A 227 -8.43 27.34 -11.71
CA PRO A 227 -8.50 26.44 -10.55
C PRO A 227 -9.31 25.17 -10.82
N SER A 228 -10.44 25.31 -11.50
CA SER A 228 -11.35 24.22 -11.86
C SER A 228 -10.73 23.22 -12.84
N ARG A 229 -9.90 23.71 -13.77
CA ARG A 229 -9.16 22.85 -14.73
C ARG A 229 -7.95 22.18 -14.08
N LEU A 230 -7.23 22.88 -13.21
CA LEU A 230 -6.11 22.31 -12.46
C LEU A 230 -6.55 21.16 -11.55
N ARG A 231 -7.66 21.33 -10.82
CA ARG A 231 -8.25 20.26 -10.00
C ARG A 231 -8.63 19.04 -10.85
N ARG A 232 -9.30 19.23 -11.98
CA ARG A 232 -9.64 18.13 -12.91
C ARG A 232 -8.41 17.46 -13.53
N ALA A 233 -7.32 18.19 -13.71
CA ALA A 233 -6.04 17.68 -14.21
C ALA A 233 -5.18 16.98 -13.12
N GLY A 234 -5.66 16.91 -11.86
CA GLY A 234 -4.90 16.38 -10.74
C GLY A 234 -3.64 17.21 -10.44
N LEU A 235 -3.73 18.52 -10.61
CA LEU A 235 -2.68 19.49 -10.30
C LEU A 235 -3.12 20.33 -9.10
N LYS A 236 -2.19 20.62 -8.20
CA LYS A 236 -2.38 21.56 -7.10
C LYS A 236 -2.61 22.95 -7.70
N VAL A 237 -3.65 23.61 -7.19
CA VAL A 237 -3.94 25.02 -7.52
C VAL A 237 -2.97 25.88 -6.71
N PRO A 238 -2.33 26.90 -7.33
CA PRO A 238 -1.70 27.98 -6.59
C PRO A 238 -2.76 28.66 -5.72
N CYS A 239 -2.86 28.26 -4.46
CA CYS A 239 -3.58 29.06 -3.50
C CYS A 239 -2.64 30.20 -3.11
N ASP A 240 -3.09 31.45 -3.21
CA ASP A 240 -2.43 32.60 -2.62
C ASP A 240 -2.34 32.41 -1.11
N GLN A 241 -1.29 31.72 -0.65
CA GLN A 241 -0.97 31.61 0.77
C GLN A 241 -0.61 32.98 1.36
N SER A 242 -0.33 33.96 0.50
CA SER A 242 -0.12 35.38 0.83
C SER A 242 -1.39 36.10 1.28
N ALA A 243 -2.58 35.54 1.03
CA ALA A 243 -3.85 36.12 1.45
C ALA A 243 -4.44 35.46 2.71
N LEU A 244 -3.68 34.57 3.38
CA LEU A 244 -4.01 34.26 4.77
C LEU A 244 -3.68 35.52 5.58
N PRO A 245 -4.67 36.18 6.21
CA PRO A 245 -4.38 37.35 7.03
C PRO A 245 -3.32 36.96 8.05
N ALA A 246 -2.37 37.85 8.35
CA ALA A 246 -1.31 37.59 9.34
C ALA A 246 -1.85 37.05 10.67
N ASP A 247 -3.12 37.31 10.96
CA ASP A 247 -3.91 36.84 12.10
C ASP A 247 -4.32 35.35 12.04
N ALA A 248 -4.37 34.72 10.86
CA ALA A 248 -4.80 33.31 10.73
C ALA A 248 -3.82 32.34 11.42
N ALA A 249 -2.52 32.60 11.35
CA ALA A 249 -1.51 31.81 12.05
C ALA A 249 -1.61 31.97 13.57
N GLU A 250 -1.89 33.20 14.03
CA GLU A 250 -2.10 33.51 15.45
C GLU A 250 -3.39 32.86 15.97
N ILE A 251 -4.49 32.95 15.21
CA ILE A 251 -5.77 32.31 15.52
C ILE A 251 -5.62 30.78 15.57
N LEU A 252 -4.94 30.17 14.59
CA LEU A 252 -4.68 28.72 14.60
C LEU A 252 -3.78 28.29 15.77
N GLY A 253 -2.78 29.11 16.12
CA GLY A 253 -1.96 28.91 17.31
C GLY A 253 -2.77 28.97 18.60
N ARG A 254 -3.71 29.93 18.69
CA ARG A 254 -4.61 30.10 19.84
C ARG A 254 -5.62 28.97 19.95
N ILE A 255 -6.20 28.54 18.83
CA ILE A 255 -7.09 27.36 18.77
C ILE A 255 -6.33 26.10 19.22
N ARG A 256 -5.10 25.90 18.73
CA ARG A 256 -4.26 24.76 19.14
C ARG A 256 -3.91 24.81 20.62
N SER A 257 -3.61 25.99 21.16
CA SER A 257 -3.36 26.17 22.60
C SER A 257 -4.61 25.92 23.45
N LEU A 258 -5.82 26.20 22.94
CA LEU A 258 -7.08 26.00 23.65
C LEU A 258 -7.56 24.54 23.60
N LEU A 259 -7.36 23.86 22.47
CA LEU A 259 -7.75 22.46 22.28
C LEU A 259 -6.74 21.46 22.85
N GLY A 260 -5.55 21.94 23.24
CA GLY A 260 -4.43 21.09 23.63
C GLY A 260 -3.72 20.50 22.41
N GLU A 261 -2.49 20.03 22.61
CA GLU A 261 -1.83 19.23 21.59
C GLU A 261 -2.54 17.90 21.42
N ASP A 262 -2.91 17.58 20.18
CA ASP A 262 -3.46 16.28 19.85
C ASP A 262 -2.43 15.19 20.22
N PRO A 263 -2.78 14.22 21.08
CA PRO A 263 -1.84 13.17 21.49
C PRO A 263 -1.27 12.38 20.30
N ARG A 264 -1.99 12.33 19.16
CA ARG A 264 -1.50 11.71 17.92
C ARG A 264 -0.32 12.48 17.34
N VAL A 265 -0.33 13.81 17.43
CA VAL A 265 0.78 14.65 16.97
C VAL A 265 2.02 14.39 17.82
N GLN A 266 1.87 14.27 19.14
CA GLN A 266 2.98 13.94 20.03
C GLN A 266 3.56 12.55 19.72
N ILE A 267 2.72 11.54 19.50
CA ILE A 267 3.17 10.21 19.07
C ILE A 267 3.97 10.31 17.76
N LEU A 268 3.42 10.98 16.75
CA LEU A 268 4.10 11.14 15.46
C LEU A 268 5.42 11.94 15.57
N GLU A 269 5.50 12.93 16.46
CA GLU A 269 6.74 13.66 16.69
C GLU A 269 7.80 12.80 17.38
N THR A 270 7.40 11.97 18.34
CA THR A 270 8.31 11.00 18.96
C THR A 270 8.79 9.94 17.96
N GLU A 271 7.90 9.42 17.12
CA GLU A 271 8.26 8.47 16.06
C GLU A 271 9.17 9.12 15.02
N LYS A 272 8.86 10.35 14.58
CA LYS A 272 9.70 11.11 13.65
C LYS A 272 11.10 11.33 14.23
N LYS A 273 11.20 11.65 15.52
CA LYS A 273 12.49 11.82 16.21
C LYS A 273 13.25 10.50 16.26
N ALA A 274 12.60 9.41 16.66
CA ALA A 274 13.22 8.08 16.70
C ALA A 274 13.73 7.62 15.32
N LEU A 275 12.94 7.84 14.27
CA LEU A 275 13.36 7.54 12.89
C LEU A 275 14.52 8.42 12.44
N SER A 276 14.52 9.70 12.81
CA SER A 276 15.64 10.61 12.54
C SER A 276 16.93 10.16 13.22
N ASP A 277 16.84 9.70 14.46
CA ASP A 277 17.99 9.19 15.21
C ASP A 277 18.51 7.87 14.61
N GLU A 278 17.62 6.96 14.18
CA GLU A 278 18.03 5.72 13.49
C GLU A 278 18.71 6.00 12.13
N VAL A 279 18.26 7.01 11.38
CA VAL A 279 18.94 7.41 10.14
C VAL A 279 20.37 7.88 10.42
N VAL A 280 20.57 8.71 11.44
CA VAL A 280 21.91 9.17 11.85
C VAL A 280 22.80 7.99 12.28
N GLU A 281 22.24 7.01 13.00
CA GLU A 281 22.97 5.80 13.36
C GLU A 281 23.33 4.93 12.14
N GLN A 282 22.44 4.82 11.15
CA GLN A 282 22.74 4.13 9.89
C GLN A 282 23.83 4.83 9.08
N GLU A 283 23.82 6.16 9.03
CA GLU A 283 24.89 6.94 8.40
C GLU A 283 26.23 6.70 9.09
N ARG A 284 26.27 6.69 10.43
CA ARG A 284 27.48 6.34 11.19
C ARG A 284 27.98 4.93 10.89
N ARG A 285 27.07 3.95 10.83
CA ARG A 285 27.41 2.55 10.47
C ARG A 285 27.97 2.46 9.06
N ALA A 286 27.42 3.23 8.12
CA ALA A 286 27.89 3.28 6.73
C ALA A 286 29.30 3.87 6.64
N VAL A 287 29.55 5.02 7.28
CA VAL A 287 30.88 5.64 7.34
C VAL A 287 31.91 4.69 7.96
N ALA A 288 31.58 4.04 9.08
CA ALA A 288 32.48 3.07 9.70
C ALA A 288 32.75 1.83 8.81
N ALA A 289 31.79 1.45 7.96
CA ALA A 289 32.00 0.38 6.99
C ALA A 289 32.90 0.81 5.82
N GLU A 290 32.75 2.05 5.34
CA GLU A 290 33.62 2.64 4.32
C GLU A 290 35.07 2.74 4.82
N GLU A 291 35.29 3.17 6.06
CA GLU A 291 36.62 3.21 6.69
C GLU A 291 37.28 1.82 6.74
N ARG A 292 36.52 0.78 7.17
CA ARG A 292 37.02 -0.60 7.15
C ARG A 292 37.36 -1.09 5.74
N CYS A 293 36.55 -0.72 4.74
CA CYS A 293 36.85 -1.07 3.35
C CYS A 293 38.14 -0.40 2.87
N ALA A 294 38.34 0.88 3.21
CA ALA A 294 39.55 1.62 2.85
C ALA A 294 40.82 1.02 3.49
N GLU A 295 40.72 0.55 4.73
CA GLU A 295 41.82 -0.16 5.42
C GLU A 295 42.17 -1.48 4.73
N LEU A 296 41.18 -2.31 4.43
CA LEU A 296 41.38 -3.57 3.70
C LEU A 296 41.97 -3.34 2.30
N GLU A 297 41.55 -2.28 1.60
CA GLU A 297 42.13 -1.91 0.30
C GLU A 297 43.60 -1.49 0.41
N LYS A 298 44.00 -0.87 1.53
CA LYS A 298 45.40 -0.55 1.81
C LYS A 298 46.19 -1.84 2.06
N GLU A 299 45.70 -2.74 2.90
CA GLU A 299 46.34 -4.03 3.17
C GLU A 299 46.52 -4.86 1.88
N LEU A 300 45.49 -4.93 1.04
CA LEU A 300 45.56 -5.62 -0.25
C LEU A 300 46.62 -5.01 -1.18
N ARG A 301 46.77 -3.68 -1.18
CA ARG A 301 47.83 -3.01 -1.95
C ARG A 301 49.21 -3.38 -1.41
N GLU A 302 49.40 -3.40 -0.10
CA GLU A 302 50.67 -3.81 0.53
C GLU A 302 51.01 -5.28 0.22
N ILE A 303 50.04 -6.19 0.31
CA ILE A 303 50.23 -7.61 -0.03
C ILE A 303 50.63 -7.76 -1.49
N ARG A 304 49.95 -7.06 -2.41
CA ARG A 304 50.30 -7.09 -3.84
C ARG A 304 51.71 -6.56 -4.11
N ALA A 305 52.12 -5.50 -3.41
CA ALA A 305 53.48 -4.98 -3.52
C ALA A 305 54.53 -6.00 -3.05
N ARG A 306 54.28 -6.69 -1.92
CA ARG A 306 55.16 -7.77 -1.43
C ARG A 306 55.23 -8.94 -2.40
N GLN A 307 54.10 -9.34 -2.98
CA GLN A 307 54.06 -10.40 -3.99
C GLN A 307 54.85 -10.03 -5.25
N ALA A 308 54.84 -8.75 -5.66
CA ALA A 308 55.62 -8.29 -6.79
C ALA A 308 57.14 -8.39 -6.53
N LEU A 309 57.60 -8.01 -5.33
CA LEU A 309 59.02 -8.13 -4.95
C LEU A 309 59.48 -9.59 -4.93
N VAL A 310 58.70 -10.48 -4.31
CA VAL A 310 59.01 -11.92 -4.28
C VAL A 310 59.09 -12.50 -5.70
N LYS A 311 58.23 -12.03 -6.60
CA LYS A 311 58.23 -12.47 -8.00
C LYS A 311 59.51 -12.01 -8.72
N GLU A 312 59.95 -10.78 -8.51
CA GLU A 312 61.19 -10.24 -9.08
C GLU A 312 62.42 -11.03 -8.57
N ASP A 313 62.47 -11.32 -7.27
CA ASP A 313 63.53 -12.14 -6.66
C ASP A 313 63.57 -13.58 -7.20
N CYS A 314 62.43 -14.14 -7.62
CA CYS A 314 62.37 -15.49 -8.20
C CYS A 314 62.73 -15.53 -9.70
N GLU A 315 62.66 -14.39 -10.39
CA GLU A 315 62.99 -14.28 -11.82
C GLU A 315 64.47 -13.93 -12.06
N ALA A 316 65.18 -13.43 -11.03
CA ALA A 316 66.61 -13.12 -11.04
C ALA A 316 67.50 -14.36 -10.81
#